data_AF-A0A7H4PGU4-F1
#
_entry.id   AF-A0A7H4PGU4-F1
#
_cell.length_a   1.000
_cell.length_b   1.000
_cell.length_c   1.000
_cell.angle_alpha   90.00
_cell.angle_beta   90.00
_cell.angle_gamma   90.00
#
_symmetry.space_group_name_H-M   'P 1'
#
loop_
_entity.id
_entity.type
_entity.pdbx_description
1 polymer ?
#
loop_
_entity_poly.entity_id
_entity_poly.type
_entity_poly.pdbx_seq_one_letter_code
_entity_poly.pdbx_strand_id
1 'polypeptide(L)' 'MTTSLRRYKDLFPKTGLRVMIDSSSVVIGDVRIADDVSIWPLVAIRG' A
#
# COMPACT_ATOMS: atom_id res chain seq x y z
N MET A 1 -5.97 15.47 2.56
CA MET A 1 -5.30 14.53 1.64
C MET A 1 -5.24 13.16 2.30
N THR A 2 -5.88 12.14 1.73
CA THR A 2 -5.85 10.77 2.27
C THR A 2 -4.62 10.03 1.75
N THR A 3 -3.79 9.49 2.64
CA THR A 3 -2.60 8.68 2.29
C THR A 3 -2.99 7.34 1.65
N SER A 4 -2.21 6.89 0.66
CA SER A 4 -2.40 5.63 -0.07
C SER A 4 -2.15 4.38 0.80
N LEU A 5 -1.36 4.51 1.88
CA LEU A 5 -1.16 3.48 2.91
C LEU A 5 -1.97 3.82 4.17
N ARG A 6 -2.75 2.86 4.69
CA ARG A 6 -3.63 3.07 5.85
C ARG A 6 -3.49 1.95 6.87
N ARG A 7 -3.56 2.33 8.15
CA ARG A 7 -3.56 1.39 9.27
C ARG A 7 -4.92 0.69 9.41
N TYR A 8 -4.92 -0.56 9.84
CA TYR A 8 -6.08 -1.27 10.36
C TYR A 8 -5.75 -1.93 11.70
N LYS A 9 -6.39 -1.49 12.79
CA LYS A 9 -6.03 -1.88 14.16
C LYS A 9 -4.53 -1.65 14.40
N ASP A 10 -3.79 -2.70 14.72
CA ASP A 10 -2.34 -2.67 14.99
C ASP A 10 -1.51 -3.01 13.75
N LEU A 11 -2.15 -3.17 12.59
CA LEU A 11 -1.52 -3.60 11.34
C LEU A 11 -1.33 -2.42 10.38
N PHE A 12 -0.15 -2.33 9.79
CA PHE A 12 0.21 -1.30 8.82
C PHE A 12 0.98 -1.92 7.64
N PRO A 13 0.74 -1.46 6.40
CA PRO A 13 1.44 -1.98 5.23
C PRO A 13 2.96 -1.83 5.35
N LYS A 14 3.70 -2.83 4.86
CA LYS A 14 5.17 -2.82 4.81
C LYS A 14 5.63 -2.83 3.36
N THR A 15 6.54 -1.92 3.02
CA THR A 15 7.09 -1.78 1.66
C THR A 15 8.57 -2.16 1.62
N GLY A 16 8.96 -2.86 0.57
CA GLY A 16 10.36 -3.06 0.18
C GLY A 16 10.97 -1.83 -0.49
N LEU A 17 12.08 -2.03 -1.18
CA LEU A 17 12.81 -0.99 -1.91
C LEU A 17 12.20 -0.75 -3.30
N ARG A 18 12.31 0.50 -3.78
CA ARG A 18 11.89 0.90 -5.14
C ARG A 18 10.43 0.57 -5.47
N VAL A 19 9.57 0.53 -4.46
CA VAL A 19 8.13 0.34 -4.61
C VAL A 19 7.48 1.62 -5.14
N MET A 20 6.61 1.48 -6.13
CA MET A 20 5.73 2.55 -6.59
C MET A 20 4.31 2.26 -6.15
N ILE A 21 3.67 3.22 -5.46
CA ILE A 21 2.24 3.16 -5.13
C ILE A 21 1.62 4.43 -5.68
N ASP A 22 0.72 4.27 -6.64
CA ASP A 22 0.01 5.41 -7.18
C ASP A 22 -0.83 6.09 -6.09
N SER A 23 -0.84 7.42 -6.11
CA SER A 23 -1.50 8.25 -5.10
C SER A 23 -3.01 7.99 -4.97
N SER A 24 -3.68 7.55 -6.04
CA SER A 24 -5.10 7.22 -6.05
C SER A 24 -5.43 5.84 -5.48
N SER A 25 -4.41 5.01 -5.24
CA SER A 25 -4.57 3.67 -4.68
C SER A 25 -4.82 3.67 -3.18
N VAL A 26 -5.35 2.57 -2.68
CA VAL A 26 -5.61 2.36 -1.25
C VAL A 26 -5.11 0.99 -0.81
N VAL A 27 -4.15 0.97 0.12
CA VAL A 27 -3.56 -0.24 0.71
C VAL A 27 -3.75 -0.20 2.22
N ILE A 28 -4.40 -1.21 2.79
CA ILE A 28 -4.84 -1.22 4.19
C ILE A 28 -4.43 -2.52 4.89
N GLY A 29 -3.88 -2.39 6.10
CA GLY A 29 -3.69 -3.52 7.04
C GLY A 29 -2.39 -4.33 6.82
N ASP A 30 -2.42 -5.66 7.01
CA ASP A 30 -1.21 -6.52 6.89
C ASP A 30 -0.93 -6.85 5.42
N VAL A 31 -0.47 -5.84 4.69
CA VAL A 31 -0.02 -5.98 3.30
C VAL A 31 1.49 -5.86 3.25
N ARG A 32 2.16 -6.82 2.60
CA ARG A 32 3.62 -6.85 2.42
C ARG A 32 3.94 -6.73 0.94
N ILE A 33 4.55 -5.61 0.57
CA ILE A 33 4.89 -5.28 -0.81
C ILE A 33 6.40 -5.48 -0.97
N ALA A 34 6.80 -6.43 -1.81
CA ALA A 34 8.20 -6.76 -2.04
C ALA A 34 8.93 -5.69 -2.88
N ASP A 35 10.24 -5.84 -3.01
CA ASP A 35 11.08 -4.96 -3.83
C ASP A 35 10.58 -4.88 -5.28
N ASP A 36 10.71 -3.70 -5.88
CA ASP A 36 10.38 -3.42 -7.29
C ASP A 36 8.91 -3.63 -7.70
N VAL A 37 8.00 -3.81 -6.74
CA VAL A 37 6.56 -3.92 -7.02
C VAL A 37 5.95 -2.55 -7.32
N SER A 38 5.08 -2.52 -8.34
CA SER A 38 4.29 -1.34 -8.74
C SER A 38 2.79 -1.57 -8.51
N ILE A 39 2.15 -0.67 -7.75
CA ILE A 39 0.69 -0.59 -7.58
C ILE A 39 0.18 0.59 -8.40
N TRP A 40 -0.61 0.27 -9.42
CA TRP A 40 -1.12 1.20 -10.43
C TRP A 40 -2.40 1.94 -9.99
N PRO A 41 -2.83 2.99 -10.70
CA PRO A 41 -3.95 3.83 -10.28
C PRO A 41 -5.25 3.06 -9.97
N LEU A 42 -6.00 3.59 -9.01
CA LEU A 42 -7.34 3.12 -8.59
C LEU A 42 -7.39 1.68 -8.05
N VAL A 43 -6.25 1.12 -7.63
CA VAL A 43 -6.18 -0.21 -7.01
C VAL A 43 -6.55 -0.16 -5.53
N ALA A 44 -7.31 -1.16 -5.07
CA ALA A 44 -7.59 -1.40 -3.66
C ALA A 44 -6.98 -2.73 -3.18
N ILE A 45 -6.19 -2.68 -2.12
CA ILE A 45 -5.65 -3.85 -1.43
C ILE A 45 -6.04 -3.77 0.04
N ARG A 46 -6.72 -4.79 0.55
CA ARG A 46 -7.19 -4.86 1.94
C ARG A 46 -6.77 -6.21 2.55
N GLY A 47 -5.78 -6.17 3.44
CA GLY A 47 -5.20 -7.32 4.15
C GLY A 47 -5.48 -7.27 5.64
#